data_AF-A8CEG8-F1
#
_entry.id   AF-A8CEG8-F1
#
_cell.length_a   1.000
_cell.length_b   1.000
_cell.length_c   1.000
_cell.angle_alpha   90.00
_cell.angle_beta   90.00
_cell.angle_gamma   90.00
#
_symmetry.space_group_name_H-M   'P 1'
#
loop_
_entity.id
_entity.type
_entity.pdbx_description
1 polymer ?
#
loop_
_entity_poly.entity_id
_entity_poly.type
_entity_poly.pdbx_seq_one_letter_code
_entity_poly.pdbx_strand_id
1 'polypeptide(L)'
;YSETDADPHNAKRGFFFAHIGWLLVRKHPDVIEKGRKLELTDLKADKVVMFQRRHYKLSVLILCFVVPMLVPWYFWGESLLVAYFVPGLLRYTVMLNATWLVNSAAHIWGNRPYDKTINPRENAMVALSAIGEG
;
A
#
# COMPACT_ATOMS: atom_id res chain seq x y z
N TYR A 1 14.09 -4.20 -10.85
CA TYR A 1 15.10 -3.76 -9.88
C TYR A 1 14.76 -4.20 -8.44
N SER A 2 14.11 -5.35 -8.26
CA SER A 2 13.71 -5.84 -6.93
C SER A 2 14.94 -6.07 -6.04
N GLU A 3 14.84 -5.74 -4.75
CA GLU A 3 15.92 -5.96 -3.76
C GLU A 3 17.23 -5.21 -4.09
N THR A 4 17.11 -4.03 -4.69
CA THR A 4 18.22 -3.10 -4.98
C THR A 4 17.88 -1.70 -4.48
N ASP A 5 18.82 -0.76 -4.54
CA ASP A 5 18.55 0.63 -4.15
C ASP A 5 17.59 1.37 -5.12
N ALA A 6 17.26 0.78 -6.26
CA ALA A 6 16.20 1.24 -7.16
C ALA A 6 14.81 0.68 -6.80
N ASP A 7 14.71 -0.19 -5.79
CA ASP A 7 13.45 -0.67 -5.21
C ASP A 7 12.96 0.31 -4.12
N PRO A 8 11.76 0.92 -4.27
CA PRO A 8 11.22 1.84 -3.28
C PRO A 8 11.10 1.27 -1.86
N HIS A 9 10.87 -0.03 -1.73
CA HIS A 9 10.64 -0.73 -0.46
C HIS A 9 11.60 -1.93 -0.29
N ASN A 10 12.85 -1.77 -0.73
CA ASN A 10 13.92 -2.76 -0.68
C ASN A 10 13.95 -3.58 0.64
N ALA A 11 13.56 -4.86 0.59
CA ALA A 11 13.46 -5.72 1.76
C ALA A 11 14.81 -6.08 2.39
N LYS A 12 15.91 -5.98 1.64
CA LYS A 12 17.28 -6.11 2.20
C LYS A 12 17.61 -5.05 3.24
N ARG A 13 16.91 -3.92 3.27
CA ARG A 13 17.08 -2.87 4.31
C ARG A 13 16.34 -3.20 5.61
N GLY A 14 15.75 -4.40 5.69
CA GLY A 14 15.09 -4.93 6.88
C GLY A 14 13.59 -4.68 6.89
N PHE A 15 12.89 -5.44 7.75
CA PHE A 15 11.43 -5.46 7.84
C PHE A 15 10.84 -4.06 8.02
N PHE A 16 11.35 -3.27 8.98
CA PHE A 16 10.78 -1.95 9.27
C PHE A 16 10.85 -1.01 8.06
N PHE A 17 11.97 -1.02 7.33
CA PHE A 17 12.12 -0.19 6.13
C PHE A 17 11.11 -0.58 5.05
N ALA A 18 11.01 -1.88 4.73
CA ALA A 18 10.10 -2.39 3.71
C ALA A 18 8.63 -2.26 4.09
N HIS A 19 8.31 -2.31 5.39
CA HIS A 19 6.94 -2.22 5.88
C HIS A 19 6.42 -0.77 5.87
N ILE A 20 7.10 0.16 6.53
CA ILE A 20 6.64 1.56 6.63
C ILE A 20 7.77 2.59 6.49
N GLY A 21 9.00 2.23 6.84
CA GLY A 21 10.12 3.17 6.93
C GLY A 21 10.41 3.89 5.61
N TRP A 22 10.18 3.26 4.46
CA TRP A 22 10.36 3.87 3.14
C TRP A 22 9.43 5.07 2.88
N LEU A 23 8.27 5.13 3.53
CA LEU A 23 7.35 6.28 3.46
C LEU A 23 7.80 7.47 4.31
N LEU A 24 8.68 7.21 5.30
CA LEU A 24 9.11 8.19 6.30
C LEU A 24 10.43 8.86 5.92
N VAL A 25 11.06 8.44 4.82
CA VAL A 25 12.35 8.96 4.34
C VAL A 25 12.28 9.38 2.88
N ARG A 26 13.28 10.15 2.44
CA ARG A 26 13.43 10.46 1.02
C ARG A 26 13.81 9.20 0.25
N LYS A 27 13.25 9.06 -0.95
CA LYS A 27 13.57 7.97 -1.88
C LYS A 27 15.06 8.04 -2.25
N HIS A 28 15.68 6.88 -2.42
CA HIS A 28 17.04 6.78 -2.92
C HIS A 28 17.13 7.35 -4.36
N PRO A 29 18.23 8.02 -4.75
CA PRO A 29 18.39 8.58 -6.09
C PRO A 29 18.12 7.58 -7.22
N ASP A 30 18.53 6.31 -7.05
CA ASP A 30 18.32 5.26 -8.05
C ASP A 30 16.85 4.95 -8.30
N VAL A 31 15.98 5.03 -7.27
CA VAL A 31 14.53 4.90 -7.45
C VAL A 31 14.01 5.97 -8.41
N ILE A 32 14.54 7.19 -8.31
CA ILE A 32 14.14 8.32 -9.15
C ILE A 32 14.72 8.14 -10.56
N GLU A 33 16.01 7.83 -10.68
CA GLU A 33 16.70 7.68 -11.96
C GLU A 33 16.11 6.52 -12.78
N LYS A 34 15.93 5.33 -12.18
CA LYS A 34 15.37 4.17 -12.87
C LYS A 34 13.87 4.30 -13.07
N GLY A 35 13.14 4.89 -12.12
CA GLY A 35 11.71 5.16 -12.25
C GLY A 35 11.36 6.07 -13.42
N ARG A 36 12.23 7.04 -13.77
CA ARG A 36 12.04 7.90 -14.96
C ARG A 36 12.14 7.17 -16.30
N LYS A 37 12.77 5.99 -16.32
CA LYS A 37 12.94 5.17 -17.53
C LYS A 37 11.73 4.26 -17.78
N LEU A 38 10.80 4.17 -16.82
CA LEU A 38 9.57 3.39 -16.98
C LEU A 38 8.64 4.08 -17.98
N GLU A 39 8.13 3.30 -18.93
CA GLU A 39 7.06 3.76 -19.81
C GLU A 39 5.74 3.74 -19.04
N LEU A 40 5.00 4.85 -19.09
CA LEU A 40 3.72 5.04 -18.41
C LEU A 40 2.66 5.61 -19.38
N THR A 41 2.81 5.34 -20.68
CA THR A 41 1.96 5.88 -21.75
C THR A 41 0.55 5.32 -21.65
N ASP A 42 0.42 4.04 -21.32
CA ASP A 42 -0.81 3.34 -20.99
C ASP A 42 -1.62 4.05 -19.89
N LEU A 43 -0.98 4.32 -18.74
CA LEU A 43 -1.63 4.99 -17.61
C LEU A 43 -2.01 6.45 -17.92
N LYS A 44 -1.22 7.12 -18.78
CA LYS A 44 -1.51 8.50 -19.23
C LYS A 44 -2.63 8.55 -20.27
N ALA A 45 -2.80 7.50 -21.07
CA ALA A 45 -3.87 7.38 -22.05
C ALA A 45 -5.21 7.03 -21.40
N ASP A 46 -5.19 6.34 -20.25
CA ASP A 46 -6.39 6.00 -19.50
C ASP A 46 -7.02 7.24 -18.83
N LYS A 47 -8.21 7.60 -19.31
CA LYS A 47 -8.97 8.76 -18.83
C LYS A 47 -9.45 8.60 -17.37
N VAL A 48 -9.75 7.37 -16.93
CA VAL A 48 -10.21 7.09 -15.56
C VAL A 48 -9.05 7.27 -14.59
N VAL A 49 -7.88 6.72 -14.92
CA VAL A 49 -6.65 6.90 -14.12
C VAL A 49 -6.29 8.39 -14.03
N MET A 50 -6.33 9.10 -15.15
CA MET A 50 -6.00 10.53 -15.17
C MET A 50 -7.04 11.40 -14.45
N PHE A 51 -8.32 11.03 -14.48
CA PHE A 51 -9.36 11.65 -13.68
C PHE A 51 -9.08 11.48 -12.18
N GLN A 52 -8.82 10.25 -11.74
CA GLN A 52 -8.49 9.94 -10.35
C GLN A 52 -7.25 10.72 -9.91
N ARG A 53 -6.20 10.77 -10.75
CA ARG A 53 -4.97 11.52 -10.47
C ARG A 53 -5.21 13.01 -10.29
N ARG A 54 -6.08 13.61 -11.13
CA ARG A 54 -6.42 15.05 -11.06
C ARG A 54 -7.17 15.41 -9.79
N HIS A 55 -8.03 14.51 -9.30
CA HIS A 55 -8.90 14.75 -8.14
C HIS A 55 -8.47 14.02 -6.86
N TYR A 56 -7.29 13.39 -6.86
CA TYR A 56 -6.83 12.46 -5.83
C TYR A 56 -6.98 12.97 -4.40
N LYS A 57 -6.55 14.22 -4.12
CA LYS A 57 -6.60 14.77 -2.76
C LYS A 57 -8.04 14.85 -2.25
N LEU A 58 -8.96 15.31 -3.10
CA LEU A 58 -10.36 15.43 -2.75
C LEU A 58 -11.02 14.05 -2.63
N SER A 59 -10.72 13.14 -3.57
CA SER A 59 -11.29 11.79 -3.54
C SER A 59 -10.84 11.01 -2.31
N VAL A 60 -9.57 11.11 -1.89
CA VAL A 60 -9.08 10.44 -0.67
C VAL A 60 -9.77 11.01 0.56
N LEU A 61 -9.87 12.34 0.70
CA LEU A 61 -10.53 12.94 1.86
C LEU A 61 -11.99 12.47 1.98
N ILE A 62 -12.72 12.53 0.86
CA ILE A 62 -14.14 12.18 0.85
C ILE A 62 -14.33 10.67 1.04
N LEU A 63 -13.72 9.85 0.18
CA LEU A 63 -14.02 8.42 0.13
C LEU A 63 -13.33 7.63 1.24
N CYS A 64 -12.15 8.04 1.70
CA CYS A 64 -11.41 7.31 2.72
C CYS A 64 -11.79 7.69 4.16
N PHE A 65 -12.21 8.94 4.38
CA PHE A 65 -12.47 9.46 5.74
C PHE A 65 -13.89 9.97 5.94
N VAL A 66 -14.39 10.88 5.09
CA VAL A 66 -15.71 11.50 5.30
C VAL A 66 -16.83 10.47 5.16
N VAL A 67 -16.86 9.71 4.06
CA VAL A 67 -17.91 8.71 3.82
C VAL A 67 -17.89 7.61 4.90
N PRO A 68 -16.76 6.96 5.22
CA PRO A 68 -16.74 5.93 6.26
C PRO A 68 -17.09 6.44 7.66
N MET A 69 -16.89 7.73 7.95
CA MET A 69 -17.30 8.35 9.21
C MET A 69 -18.79 8.73 9.22
N LEU A 70 -19.33 9.34 8.16
CA LEU A 70 -20.70 9.85 8.17
C LEU A 70 -21.76 8.76 8.00
N VAL A 71 -21.46 7.70 7.24
CA VAL A 71 -22.39 6.59 7.04
C VAL A 71 -22.85 5.97 8.38
N PRO A 72 -21.96 5.50 9.26
CA PRO A 72 -22.38 4.91 10.53
C PRO A 72 -23.08 5.87 11.47
N TRP A 73 -22.62 7.12 11.49
CA TRP A 73 -23.26 8.17 12.29
C TRP A 73 -24.69 8.44 11.84
N TYR A 74 -24.94 8.53 10.53
CA TYR A 74 -26.24 8.89 9.98
C TYR A 74 -27.22 7.71 9.91
N PHE A 75 -26.78 6.54 9.45
CA PHE A 75 -27.71 5.44 9.12
C PHE A 75 -28.08 4.53 10.28
N TRP A 76 -27.21 4.38 11.29
CA TRP A 76 -27.49 3.53 12.46
C TRP A 76 -27.18 4.21 13.79
N GLY A 77 -27.05 5.55 13.79
CA GLY A 77 -26.97 6.36 15.00
C GLY A 77 -25.70 6.16 15.82
N GLU A 78 -24.61 5.70 15.20
CA GLU A 78 -23.33 5.56 15.89
C GLU A 78 -22.80 6.92 16.36
N SER A 79 -22.05 6.97 17.45
CA SER A 79 -21.41 8.22 17.89
C SER A 79 -20.37 8.70 16.88
N LEU A 80 -20.26 10.02 16.68
CA LEU A 80 -19.26 10.60 15.77
C LEU A 80 -17.83 10.22 16.15
N LEU A 81 -17.54 10.07 17.45
CA LEU A 81 -16.21 9.66 17.93
C LEU A 81 -15.89 8.22 17.50
N VAL A 82 -16.80 7.27 17.73
CA VAL A 82 -16.59 5.87 17.31
C VAL A 82 -16.51 5.79 15.79
N ALA A 83 -17.39 6.48 15.07
CA ALA A 83 -17.37 6.55 13.61
C ALA A 83 -16.06 7.13 13.04
N TYR A 84 -15.46 8.12 13.70
CA TYR A 84 -14.18 8.65 13.28
C TYR A 84 -13.02 7.69 13.55
N PHE A 85 -12.92 7.16 14.77
CA PHE A 85 -11.79 6.33 15.18
C PHE A 85 -11.81 4.92 14.57
N VAL A 86 -12.98 4.31 14.41
CA VAL A 86 -13.09 2.90 14.00
C VAL A 86 -13.17 2.75 12.46
N PRO A 87 -14.26 3.11 11.77
CA PRO A 87 -14.35 2.97 10.32
C PRO A 87 -13.54 4.03 9.54
N GLY A 88 -13.22 5.18 10.16
CA GLY A 88 -12.30 6.15 9.60
C GLY A 88 -10.83 5.73 9.75
N LEU A 89 -10.29 5.81 10.97
CA LEU A 89 -8.85 5.65 11.23
C LEU A 89 -8.37 4.21 11.37
N LEU A 90 -9.02 3.39 12.20
CA LEU A 90 -8.58 2.02 12.46
C LEU A 90 -8.68 1.18 11.19
N ARG A 91 -9.82 1.23 10.48
CA ARG A 91 -10.01 0.56 9.19
C ARG A 91 -8.88 0.90 8.21
N TYR A 92 -8.56 2.18 8.07
CA TYR A 92 -7.50 2.63 7.16
C TYR A 92 -6.13 2.12 7.59
N THR A 93 -5.82 2.21 8.89
CA THR A 93 -4.56 1.71 9.46
C THR A 93 -4.39 0.20 9.24
N VAL A 94 -5.43 -0.59 9.52
CA VAL A 94 -5.41 -2.05 9.32
C VAL A 94 -5.20 -2.38 7.85
N MET A 95 -5.92 -1.72 6.94
CA MET A 95 -5.78 -1.92 5.50
C MET A 95 -4.36 -1.59 5.02
N LEU A 96 -3.77 -0.48 5.48
CA LEU A 96 -2.39 -0.12 5.16
C LEU A 96 -1.39 -1.17 5.64
N ASN A 97 -1.49 -1.63 6.89
CA ASN A 97 -0.57 -2.64 7.42
C ASN A 97 -0.71 -3.98 6.68
N ALA A 98 -1.94 -4.39 6.35
CA ALA A 98 -2.16 -5.58 5.52
C ALA A 98 -1.49 -5.47 4.15
N THR A 99 -1.64 -4.34 3.46
CA THR A 99 -0.94 -4.08 2.19
C THR A 99 0.58 -4.06 2.37
N TRP A 100 1.09 -3.44 3.44
CA TRP A 100 2.52 -3.34 3.68
C TRP A 100 3.17 -4.66 4.09
N LEU A 101 2.40 -5.64 4.57
CA LEU A 101 2.90 -7.00 4.79
C LEU A 101 3.32 -7.69 3.48
N VAL A 102 2.72 -7.33 2.35
CA VAL A 102 3.15 -7.81 1.02
C VAL A 102 4.58 -7.37 0.74
N ASN A 103 4.92 -6.10 0.97
CA ASN A 103 6.27 -5.59 0.75
C ASN A 103 7.30 -6.16 1.74
N SER A 104 6.88 -6.44 2.98
CA SER A 104 7.81 -6.83 4.05
C SER A 104 7.78 -8.31 4.35
N ALA A 105 6.68 -8.82 4.91
CA ALA A 105 6.58 -10.20 5.36
C ALA A 105 6.68 -11.19 4.19
N ALA A 106 6.02 -10.94 3.06
CA ALA A 106 6.09 -11.82 1.89
C ALA A 106 7.47 -11.79 1.18
N HIS A 107 8.36 -10.85 1.53
CA HIS A 107 9.75 -10.86 1.03
C HIS A 107 10.76 -11.47 2.01
N ILE A 108 10.37 -11.72 3.27
CA ILE A 108 11.27 -12.17 4.34
C ILE A 108 10.90 -13.58 4.83
N TRP A 109 9.61 -13.86 5.02
CA TRP A 109 9.12 -15.09 5.61
C TRP A 109 8.13 -15.82 4.70
N GLY A 110 8.32 -17.13 4.58
CA GLY A 110 7.53 -17.99 3.70
C GLY A 110 8.39 -18.97 2.90
N ASN A 111 7.73 -19.64 1.95
CA ASN A 111 8.34 -20.64 1.08
C ASN A 111 8.66 -20.05 -0.30
N ARG A 112 9.61 -20.66 -1.02
CA ARG A 112 9.99 -20.28 -2.38
C ARG A 112 9.92 -21.51 -3.31
N PRO A 113 8.71 -21.97 -3.66
CA PRO A 113 8.55 -23.18 -4.45
C PRO A 113 8.92 -22.98 -5.92
N TYR A 114 8.72 -21.76 -6.47
CA TYR A 114 8.94 -21.47 -7.89
C TYR A 114 10.37 -21.04 -8.19
N ASP A 115 10.93 -20.09 -7.43
CA ASP A 115 12.29 -19.59 -7.63
C ASP A 115 12.97 -19.28 -6.30
N LYS A 116 14.08 -19.97 -6.02
CA LYS A 116 14.86 -19.86 -4.79
C LYS A 116 15.89 -18.72 -4.82
N THR A 117 16.10 -18.11 -5.99
CA THR A 117 17.11 -17.05 -6.20
C THR A 117 16.56 -15.64 -5.93
N ILE A 118 15.23 -15.49 -5.89
CA ILE A 118 14.54 -14.24 -5.57
C ILE A 118 14.09 -14.20 -4.09
N ASN A 119 13.83 -12.99 -3.57
CA ASN A 119 13.36 -12.80 -2.20
C ASN A 119 11.85 -13.03 -1.97
N PRO A 120 10.93 -12.72 -2.91
CA PRO A 120 9.51 -13.00 -2.74
C PRO A 120 9.23 -14.44 -2.31
N ARG A 121 8.25 -14.61 -1.43
CA ARG A 121 7.90 -15.86 -0.76
C ARG A 121 6.39 -15.99 -0.65
N GLU A 122 5.92 -17.22 -0.75
CA GLU A 122 4.53 -17.60 -0.49
C GLU A 122 4.27 -17.56 1.03
N ASN A 123 3.31 -16.74 1.45
CA ASN A 123 2.93 -16.53 2.84
C ASN A 123 1.40 -16.48 2.99
N ALA A 124 0.81 -17.60 3.41
CA ALA A 124 -0.64 -17.75 3.54
C ALA A 124 -1.30 -16.72 4.48
N MET A 125 -0.60 -16.21 5.50
CA MET A 125 -1.14 -15.15 6.36
C MET A 125 -1.20 -13.80 5.64
N VAL A 126 -0.19 -13.51 4.82
CA VAL A 126 -0.20 -12.32 3.96
C VAL A 126 -1.29 -12.48 2.90
N ALA A 127 -1.43 -13.65 2.29
CA ALA A 127 -2.49 -13.90 1.31
C ALA A 127 -3.88 -13.70 1.93
N LEU A 128 -4.12 -14.19 3.15
CA LEU A 128 -5.40 -13.97 3.82
C LEU A 128 -5.65 -12.49 4.12
N SER A 129 -4.64 -11.78 4.65
CA SER A 129 -4.78 -10.38 5.08
C SER A 129 -4.85 -9.39 3.91
N ALA A 130 -4.15 -9.67 2.81
CA ALA A 130 -4.11 -8.85 1.60
C ALA A 130 -5.01 -9.37 0.48
N ILE A 131 -5.92 -10.31 0.77
CA ILE A 131 -6.94 -10.82 -0.17
C ILE A 131 -6.31 -11.44 -1.44
N GLY A 132 -5.33 -12.32 -1.26
CA GLY A 132 -4.69 -13.14 -2.30
C GLY A 132 -3.31 -12.68 -2.75
N GLU A 133 -2.80 -11.55 -2.24
CA GLU A 133 -1.54 -10.92 -2.69
C GLU A 133 -0.29 -11.38 -1.91
N GLY A 134 -0.31 -12.56 -1.27
CA GLY A 134 0.76 -12.98 -0.34
C GLY A 134 1.35 -14.34 -0.58
#